data_AF-A0A420VR81-F1
#
_entry.id   AF-A0A420VR81-F1
#
_cell.length_a   1.000
_cell.length_b   1.000
_cell.length_c   1.000
_cell.angle_alpha   90.00
_cell.angle_beta   90.00
_cell.angle_gamma   90.00
#
_symmetry.space_group_name_H-M   'P 1'
#
loop_
_entity.id
_entity.type
_entity.pdbx_description
1 polymer ?
#
loop_
_entity_poly.entity_id
_entity_poly.type
_entity_poly.pdbx_seq_one_letter_code
_entity_poly.pdbx_strand_id
1 'polypeptide(L)'
;MKQTQEDIIAHAFSKVREFHAKHGRTPVRREMENINTIARRYFGSWNKFILAAGLKPNTRTKEEITAKLLALVSDFFEMNGRIPMRREFSAQSSSINNYFGSWNKFIAAAGFTPNDRRIPSIGKLKNSLVKFYLKHGRSPNISDCTRKNGLYNPLSYYRHLNVNSWADVLEYVKLKSHFRVTTMTVDEAKEKVIKLIKKHRIKYYKDYKRLKPENYPSVWYLKEKFGWNNLCYLAGTKIPVTKFSIKDYYLSLAKELGRAPTTKELEAKMGVTSGAMVWKTGQRLNRFIESFGQKPAYSTRERCRLSKKQLAELYKSKSIEHGYPEGMPRSKLMELTGYSRDVYELRFFSMNGLRLVCGFKLLQSGNKRYTEEELRNILKMPRYR
;
A
#
# COMPACT_ATOMS: atom_id res chain seq x y z
N MET A 1 -6.63 -75.78 -45.16
CA MET A 1 -7.83 -75.79 -44.29
C MET A 1 -7.86 -74.47 -43.52
N LYS A 2 -8.95 -73.69 -43.61
CA LYS A 2 -9.14 -72.51 -42.76
C LYS A 2 -9.39 -73.01 -41.34
N GLN A 3 -8.57 -72.58 -40.37
CA GLN A 3 -8.82 -72.89 -38.96
C GLN A 3 -10.23 -72.40 -38.59
N THR A 4 -11.02 -73.29 -38.04
CA THR A 4 -12.39 -73.00 -37.61
C THR A 4 -12.32 -72.09 -36.38
N GLN A 5 -13.34 -71.24 -36.16
CA GLN A 5 -13.39 -70.35 -35.00
C GLN A 5 -13.24 -71.13 -33.67
N GLU A 6 -13.81 -72.33 -33.61
CA GLU A 6 -13.74 -73.23 -32.47
C GLU A 6 -12.31 -73.70 -32.18
N ASP A 7 -11.52 -74.02 -33.21
CA ASP A 7 -10.12 -74.45 -33.06
C ASP A 7 -9.24 -73.35 -32.46
N ILE A 8 -9.47 -72.10 -32.89
CA ILE A 8 -8.74 -70.93 -32.40
C ILE A 8 -9.04 -70.70 -30.91
N ILE A 9 -10.31 -70.84 -30.51
CA ILE A 9 -10.75 -70.67 -29.12
C ILE A 9 -10.23 -71.84 -28.25
N ALA A 10 -10.28 -73.08 -28.75
CA ALA A 10 -9.77 -74.26 -28.05
C ALA A 10 -8.26 -74.17 -27.81
N HIS A 11 -7.49 -73.73 -28.81
CA HIS A 11 -6.06 -73.49 -28.66
C HIS A 11 -5.77 -72.40 -27.62
N ALA A 12 -6.52 -71.30 -27.65
CA ALA A 12 -6.42 -70.22 -26.69
C ALA A 12 -6.70 -70.69 -25.25
N PHE A 13 -7.74 -71.51 -25.03
CA PHE A 13 -8.03 -72.09 -23.71
C PHE A 13 -6.95 -73.05 -23.23
N SER A 14 -6.45 -73.92 -24.10
CA SER A 14 -5.36 -74.85 -23.78
C SER A 14 -4.13 -74.11 -23.26
N LYS A 15 -3.71 -73.04 -23.96
CA LYS A 15 -2.54 -72.24 -23.58
C LYS A 15 -2.68 -71.53 -22.23
N VAL A 16 -3.87 -71.02 -21.91
CA VAL A 16 -4.11 -70.42 -20.57
C VAL A 16 -4.11 -71.47 -19.47
N ARG A 17 -4.70 -72.65 -19.71
CA ARG A 17 -4.71 -73.75 -18.74
C ARG A 17 -3.31 -74.31 -18.49
N GLU A 18 -2.50 -74.45 -19.54
CA GLU A 18 -1.09 -74.86 -19.46
C GLU A 18 -0.29 -73.90 -18.55
N PHE A 19 -0.47 -72.59 -18.74
CA PHE A 19 0.18 -71.59 -17.88
C PHE A 19 -0.29 -71.67 -16.43
N HIS A 20 -1.59 -71.86 -16.20
CA HIS A 20 -2.12 -72.02 -14.85
C HIS A 20 -1.54 -73.27 -14.17
N ALA A 21 -1.45 -74.39 -14.88
CA ALA A 21 -0.84 -75.61 -14.35
C ALA A 21 0.65 -75.42 -14.00
N LYS A 22 1.39 -74.66 -14.83
CA LYS A 22 2.82 -74.41 -14.61
C LYS A 22 3.13 -73.41 -13.50
N HIS A 23 2.30 -72.37 -13.35
CA HIS A 23 2.60 -71.23 -12.46
C HIS A 23 1.68 -71.13 -11.24
N GLY A 24 0.67 -72.00 -11.12
CA GLY A 24 -0.30 -71.99 -10.02
C GLY A 24 -1.14 -70.71 -9.95
N ARG A 25 -1.13 -69.88 -11.00
CA ARG A 25 -1.88 -68.61 -11.07
C ARG A 25 -2.40 -68.36 -12.48
N THR A 26 -3.47 -67.59 -12.56
CA THR A 26 -4.01 -67.11 -13.83
C THR A 26 -3.04 -66.10 -14.47
N PRO A 27 -2.77 -66.16 -15.78
CA PRO A 27 -1.95 -65.18 -16.48
C PRO A 27 -2.61 -63.79 -16.50
N VAL A 28 -1.80 -62.73 -16.37
CA VAL A 28 -2.30 -61.37 -16.62
C VAL A 28 -2.30 -61.08 -18.12
N ARG A 29 -3.23 -60.23 -18.58
CA ARG A 29 -3.44 -59.93 -20.01
C ARG A 29 -2.15 -59.67 -20.80
N ARG A 30 -1.19 -58.95 -20.20
CA ARG A 30 0.09 -58.55 -20.82
C ARG A 30 1.06 -59.72 -21.03
N GLU A 31 0.95 -60.80 -20.27
CA GLU A 31 1.81 -62.00 -20.39
C GLU A 31 1.42 -62.85 -21.60
N MET A 32 0.22 -62.65 -22.15
CA MET A 32 -0.35 -63.45 -23.23
C MET A 32 -1.07 -62.56 -24.26
N GLU A 33 -0.40 -61.54 -24.78
CA GLU A 33 -1.03 -60.51 -25.63
C GLU A 33 -1.72 -61.12 -26.87
N ASN A 34 -1.10 -62.13 -27.51
CA ASN A 34 -1.64 -62.86 -28.67
C ASN A 34 -2.93 -63.61 -28.36
N ILE A 35 -3.07 -64.16 -27.15
CA ILE A 35 -4.30 -64.85 -26.73
C ILE A 35 -5.35 -63.82 -26.33
N ASN A 36 -4.91 -62.70 -25.79
CA ASN A 36 -5.83 -61.66 -25.36
C ASN A 36 -6.49 -60.93 -26.54
N THR A 37 -5.88 -60.86 -27.73
CA THR A 37 -6.57 -60.38 -28.94
C THR A 37 -7.73 -61.31 -29.30
N ILE A 38 -7.55 -62.63 -29.18
CA ILE A 38 -8.60 -63.65 -29.35
C ILE A 38 -9.69 -63.48 -28.27
N ALA A 39 -9.29 -63.33 -27.00
CA ALA A 39 -10.20 -63.12 -25.89
C ALA A 39 -11.09 -61.87 -26.09
N ARG A 40 -10.52 -60.76 -26.58
CA ARG A 40 -11.28 -59.54 -26.88
C ARG A 40 -12.21 -59.72 -28.08
N ARG A 41 -11.75 -60.40 -29.13
CA ARG A 41 -12.53 -60.62 -30.36
C ARG A 41 -13.76 -61.50 -30.12
N TYR A 42 -13.64 -62.58 -29.36
CA TYR A 42 -14.72 -63.57 -29.23
C TYR A 42 -15.48 -63.49 -27.90
N PHE A 43 -14.86 -63.00 -26.82
CA PHE A 43 -15.48 -62.95 -25.48
C PHE A 43 -15.64 -61.52 -24.94
N GLY A 44 -15.19 -60.51 -25.69
CA GLY A 44 -15.28 -59.09 -25.34
C GLY A 44 -14.28 -58.61 -24.28
N SER A 45 -13.84 -59.47 -23.35
CA SER A 45 -12.83 -59.13 -22.35
C SER A 45 -11.98 -60.32 -21.91
N TRP A 46 -10.75 -60.04 -21.45
CA TRP A 46 -9.85 -61.06 -20.89
C TRP A 46 -10.50 -61.80 -19.73
N ASN A 47 -11.17 -61.10 -18.81
CA ASN A 47 -11.79 -61.73 -17.65
C ASN A 47 -12.94 -62.65 -18.04
N LYS A 48 -13.75 -62.29 -19.05
CA LYS A 48 -14.81 -63.17 -19.57
C LYS A 48 -14.24 -64.42 -20.22
N PHE A 49 -13.14 -64.28 -20.97
CA PHE A 49 -12.43 -65.41 -21.55
C PHE A 49 -11.82 -66.34 -20.49
N ILE A 50 -11.20 -65.79 -19.44
CA ILE A 50 -10.67 -66.58 -18.33
C ILE A 50 -11.78 -67.35 -17.59
N LEU A 51 -12.94 -66.70 -17.37
CA LEU A 51 -14.12 -67.37 -16.80
C LEU A 51 -14.60 -68.52 -17.70
N ALA A 52 -14.70 -68.27 -19.02
CA ALA A 52 -15.09 -69.29 -19.99
C ALA A 52 -14.06 -70.45 -20.09
N ALA A 53 -12.78 -70.17 -19.81
CA ALA A 53 -11.73 -71.18 -19.71
C ALA A 53 -11.85 -72.05 -18.44
N GLY A 54 -12.75 -71.72 -17.51
CA GLY A 54 -12.95 -72.41 -16.23
C GLY A 54 -11.98 -71.96 -15.13
N LEU A 55 -11.32 -70.82 -15.30
CA LEU A 55 -10.33 -70.29 -14.36
C LEU A 55 -10.85 -69.05 -13.64
N LYS A 56 -10.30 -68.77 -12.45
CA LYS A 56 -10.65 -67.56 -11.68
C LYS A 56 -9.88 -66.35 -12.23
N PRO A 57 -10.57 -65.27 -12.66
CA PRO A 57 -9.90 -64.03 -13.08
C PRO A 57 -9.08 -63.40 -11.96
N ASN A 58 -7.98 -62.73 -12.34
CA ASN A 58 -7.18 -61.89 -11.44
C ASN A 58 -7.91 -60.56 -11.14
N THR A 59 -9.15 -60.63 -10.68
CA THR A 59 -9.88 -59.47 -10.17
C THR A 59 -9.54 -59.31 -8.70
N ARG A 60 -8.88 -58.20 -8.35
CA ARG A 60 -8.79 -57.79 -6.95
C ARG A 60 -10.18 -57.39 -6.46
N THR A 61 -10.54 -57.84 -5.27
CA THR A 61 -11.81 -57.44 -4.66
C THR A 61 -11.75 -55.96 -4.28
N LYS A 62 -12.93 -55.35 -4.07
CA LYS A 62 -13.01 -53.95 -3.65
C LYS A 62 -12.29 -53.78 -2.31
N GLU A 63 -12.45 -54.74 -1.42
CA GLU A 63 -11.90 -54.80 -0.07
C GLU A 63 -10.37 -54.88 -0.09
N GLU A 64 -9.79 -55.68 -0.99
CA GLU A 64 -8.32 -55.77 -1.15
C GLU A 64 -7.72 -54.44 -1.62
N ILE A 65 -8.41 -53.74 -2.53
CA ILE A 65 -7.92 -52.47 -3.08
C ILE A 65 -8.03 -51.35 -2.04
N THR A 66 -9.14 -51.28 -1.31
CA THR A 66 -9.31 -50.28 -0.24
C THR A 66 -8.32 -50.52 0.89
N ALA A 67 -8.14 -51.75 1.35
CA ALA A 67 -7.17 -52.10 2.40
C ALA A 67 -5.73 -51.71 2.00
N LYS A 68 -5.32 -52.03 0.75
CA LYS A 68 -4.00 -51.64 0.24
C LYS A 68 -3.81 -50.13 0.20
N LEU A 69 -4.83 -49.38 -0.22
CA LEU A 69 -4.75 -47.91 -0.28
C LEU A 69 -4.65 -47.30 1.13
N LEU A 70 -5.34 -47.86 2.12
CA LEU A 70 -5.25 -47.40 3.51
C LEU A 70 -3.89 -47.72 4.12
N ALA A 71 -3.35 -48.91 3.88
CA ALA A 71 -2.01 -49.30 4.34
C ALA A 71 -0.93 -48.33 3.84
N LEU A 72 -1.00 -47.92 2.56
CA LEU A 72 -0.07 -46.93 2.01
C LEU A 72 -0.09 -45.58 2.74
N VAL A 73 -1.25 -45.16 3.29
CA VAL A 73 -1.35 -43.91 4.07
C VAL A 73 -0.68 -44.10 5.42
N SER A 74 -0.90 -45.22 6.08
CA SER A 74 -0.26 -45.57 7.35
C SER A 74 1.26 -45.66 7.20
N ASP A 75 1.75 -46.38 6.19
CA ASP A 75 3.18 -46.52 5.91
C ASP A 75 3.84 -45.14 5.65
N PHE A 76 3.16 -44.28 4.89
CA PHE A 76 3.64 -42.93 4.64
C PHE A 76 3.73 -42.10 5.92
N PHE A 77 2.72 -42.23 6.80
CA PHE A 77 2.66 -41.51 8.06
C PHE A 77 3.79 -41.95 9.00
N GLU A 78 3.99 -43.25 9.17
CA GLU A 78 5.09 -43.82 9.97
C GLU A 78 6.46 -43.34 9.47
N MET A 79 6.67 -43.33 8.15
CA MET A 79 7.96 -42.95 7.57
C MET A 79 8.25 -41.43 7.61
N ASN A 80 7.22 -40.58 7.54
CA ASN A 80 7.40 -39.12 7.35
C ASN A 80 6.88 -38.26 8.52
N GLY A 81 6.23 -38.86 9.51
CA GLY A 81 5.60 -38.14 10.64
C GLY A 81 4.51 -37.15 10.22
N ARG A 82 3.95 -37.27 9.01
CA ARG A 82 2.93 -36.36 8.46
C ARG A 82 1.96 -37.06 7.52
N ILE A 83 0.76 -36.51 7.39
CA ILE A 83 -0.25 -36.98 6.43
C ILE A 83 0.21 -36.67 5.00
N PRO A 84 0.05 -37.60 4.05
CA PRO A 84 0.42 -37.37 2.66
C PRO A 84 -0.42 -36.26 2.01
N MET A 85 0.19 -35.60 1.04
CA MET A 85 -0.45 -34.67 0.12
C MET A 85 -0.91 -35.40 -1.14
N ARG A 86 -2.00 -34.92 -1.77
CA ARG A 86 -2.54 -35.51 -3.02
C ARG A 86 -1.49 -35.75 -4.12
N ARG A 87 -0.45 -34.90 -4.19
CA ARG A 87 0.63 -35.02 -5.19
C ARG A 87 1.52 -36.25 -4.99
N GLU A 88 1.63 -36.75 -3.77
CA GLU A 88 2.45 -37.91 -3.39
C GLU A 88 1.75 -39.24 -3.75
N PHE A 89 0.45 -39.18 -4.04
CA PHE A 89 -0.40 -40.31 -4.44
C PHE A 89 -1.04 -40.06 -5.82
N SER A 90 -0.31 -39.36 -6.69
CA SER A 90 -0.80 -39.00 -8.04
C SER A 90 -1.14 -40.25 -8.87
N ALA A 91 -0.33 -41.31 -8.76
CA ALA A 91 -0.52 -42.58 -9.46
C ALA A 91 -1.80 -43.32 -9.02
N GLN A 92 -2.21 -43.18 -7.76
CA GLN A 92 -3.39 -43.82 -7.17
C GLN A 92 -4.62 -42.92 -7.20
N SER A 93 -4.52 -41.70 -7.76
CA SER A 93 -5.56 -40.68 -7.69
C SER A 93 -6.90 -41.12 -8.29
N SER A 94 -6.88 -41.86 -9.39
CA SER A 94 -8.08 -42.43 -10.04
C SER A 94 -8.72 -43.50 -9.17
N SER A 95 -7.93 -44.43 -8.62
CA SER A 95 -8.43 -45.47 -7.71
C SER A 95 -9.02 -44.87 -6.44
N ILE A 96 -8.35 -43.88 -5.84
CA ILE A 96 -8.83 -43.17 -4.65
C ILE A 96 -10.19 -42.52 -4.94
N ASN A 97 -10.34 -41.87 -6.09
CA ASN A 97 -11.61 -41.26 -6.48
C ASN A 97 -12.72 -42.30 -6.70
N ASN A 98 -12.41 -43.43 -7.34
CA ASN A 98 -13.39 -44.48 -7.62
C ASN A 98 -13.87 -45.23 -6.37
N TYR A 99 -12.98 -45.50 -5.41
CA TYR A 99 -13.31 -46.31 -4.23
C TYR A 99 -13.75 -45.49 -3.01
N PHE A 100 -13.20 -44.28 -2.82
CA PHE A 100 -13.49 -43.43 -1.66
C PHE A 100 -14.23 -42.14 -2.03
N GLY A 101 -14.40 -41.84 -3.32
CA GLY A 101 -15.13 -40.68 -3.84
C GLY A 101 -14.37 -39.36 -3.77
N SER A 102 -13.43 -39.17 -2.83
CA SER A 102 -12.58 -37.97 -2.77
C SER A 102 -11.33 -38.20 -1.93
N TRP A 103 -10.30 -37.37 -2.14
CA TRP A 103 -9.07 -37.38 -1.33
C TRP A 103 -9.36 -37.21 0.17
N ASN A 104 -10.28 -36.31 0.54
CA ASN A 104 -10.58 -36.06 1.95
C ASN A 104 -11.32 -37.23 2.60
N LYS A 105 -12.26 -37.87 1.86
CA LYS A 105 -12.93 -39.09 2.34
C LYS A 105 -11.95 -40.24 2.51
N PHE A 106 -10.96 -40.35 1.63
CA PHE A 106 -9.89 -41.34 1.73
C PHE A 106 -9.00 -41.14 2.97
N ILE A 107 -8.54 -39.92 3.22
CA ILE A 107 -7.74 -39.61 4.43
C ILE A 107 -8.56 -39.83 5.71
N ALA A 108 -9.85 -39.47 5.70
CA ALA A 108 -10.77 -39.74 6.81
C ALA A 108 -10.97 -41.24 7.05
N ALA A 109 -11.10 -42.04 5.97
CA ALA A 109 -11.20 -43.49 6.06
C ALA A 109 -9.92 -44.16 6.60
N ALA A 110 -8.77 -43.50 6.44
CA ALA A 110 -7.50 -43.91 7.05
C ALA A 110 -7.36 -43.47 8.52
N GLY A 111 -8.41 -42.91 9.14
CA GLY A 111 -8.39 -42.47 10.55
C GLY A 111 -7.72 -41.12 10.78
N PHE A 112 -7.32 -40.42 9.72
CA PHE A 112 -6.65 -39.12 9.82
C PHE A 112 -7.61 -37.95 9.57
N THR A 113 -7.33 -36.81 10.19
CA THR A 113 -8.07 -35.58 9.88
C THR A 113 -7.65 -35.06 8.50
N PRO A 114 -8.59 -34.87 7.54
CA PRO A 114 -8.24 -34.43 6.20
C PRO A 114 -7.51 -33.09 6.23
N ASN A 115 -6.46 -32.97 5.41
CA ASN A 115 -5.81 -31.69 5.15
C ASN A 115 -6.84 -30.76 4.48
N ASP A 116 -7.47 -29.89 5.27
CA ASP A 116 -8.47 -28.93 4.78
C ASP A 116 -7.75 -27.86 3.96
N ARG A 117 -7.49 -28.19 2.68
CA ARG A 117 -7.06 -27.24 1.65
C ARG A 117 -8.18 -26.30 1.25
N ARG A 118 -9.36 -26.32 1.89
CA ARG A 118 -10.33 -25.25 1.73
C ARG A 118 -9.66 -23.99 2.25
N ILE A 119 -9.24 -23.17 1.31
CA ILE A 119 -9.34 -21.71 1.38
C ILE A 119 -10.35 -21.37 2.47
N PRO A 120 -9.90 -20.87 3.63
CA PRO A 120 -10.80 -20.54 4.72
C PRO A 120 -11.86 -19.60 4.14
N SER A 121 -13.14 -19.96 4.26
CA SER A 121 -14.19 -19.06 3.82
C SER A 121 -14.06 -17.75 4.60
N ILE A 122 -14.46 -16.64 3.97
CA ILE A 122 -14.43 -15.32 4.63
C ILE A 122 -15.12 -15.39 6.00
N GLY A 123 -16.22 -16.14 6.12
CA GLY A 123 -16.90 -16.40 7.39
C GLY A 123 -16.06 -17.16 8.42
N LYS A 124 -15.31 -18.20 8.02
CA LYS A 124 -14.38 -18.92 8.93
C LYS A 124 -13.26 -18.01 9.43
N LEU A 125 -12.70 -17.16 8.56
CA LEU A 125 -11.69 -16.18 8.94
C LEU A 125 -12.25 -15.16 9.95
N LYS A 126 -13.42 -14.58 9.68
CA LYS A 126 -14.12 -13.70 10.63
C LYS A 126 -14.34 -14.36 11.98
N ASN A 127 -14.90 -15.57 11.97
CA ASN A 127 -15.20 -16.31 13.20
C ASN A 127 -13.94 -16.66 13.99
N SER A 128 -12.82 -16.95 13.34
CA SER A 128 -11.55 -17.18 14.03
C SER A 128 -11.06 -15.93 14.80
N LEU A 129 -11.19 -14.75 14.19
CA LEU A 129 -10.80 -13.48 14.80
C LEU A 129 -11.75 -13.09 15.95
N VAL A 130 -13.06 -13.31 15.78
CA VAL A 130 -14.06 -13.07 16.83
C VAL A 130 -13.90 -14.04 18.01
N LYS A 131 -13.67 -15.33 17.75
CA LYS A 131 -13.40 -16.32 18.82
C LYS A 131 -12.15 -15.98 19.60
N PHE A 132 -11.09 -15.54 18.92
CA PHE A 132 -9.89 -15.06 19.59
C PHE A 132 -10.19 -13.85 20.48
N TYR A 133 -10.97 -12.88 19.99
CA TYR A 133 -11.38 -11.70 20.75
C TYR A 133 -12.16 -12.09 22.01
N LEU A 134 -13.15 -12.98 21.90
CA LEU A 134 -13.94 -13.45 23.03
C LEU A 134 -13.09 -14.21 24.07
N LYS A 135 -12.10 -14.98 23.61
CA LYS A 135 -11.23 -15.78 24.48
C LYS A 135 -10.19 -14.94 25.23
N HIS A 136 -9.63 -13.92 24.57
CA HIS A 136 -8.48 -13.18 25.09
C HIS A 136 -8.81 -11.73 25.50
N GLY A 137 -10.03 -11.25 25.25
CA GLY A 137 -10.46 -9.88 25.58
C GLY A 137 -9.73 -8.79 24.79
N ARG A 138 -9.01 -9.15 23.71
CA ARG A 138 -8.21 -8.25 22.88
C ARG A 138 -8.25 -8.66 21.41
N SER A 139 -8.13 -7.70 20.50
CA SER A 139 -8.00 -7.98 19.06
C SER A 139 -6.67 -8.69 18.76
N PRO A 140 -6.67 -9.67 17.83
CA PRO A 140 -5.48 -10.42 17.46
C PRO A 140 -4.47 -9.55 16.69
N ASN A 141 -3.19 -9.74 16.97
CA ASN A 141 -2.07 -9.19 16.21
C ASN A 141 -1.54 -10.19 15.17
N ILE A 142 -0.71 -9.73 14.24
CA ILE A 142 0.01 -10.59 13.28
C ILE A 142 0.82 -11.68 14.00
N SER A 143 1.46 -11.36 15.12
CA SER A 143 2.22 -12.32 15.94
C SER A 143 1.32 -13.40 16.58
N ASP A 144 0.04 -13.09 16.79
CA ASP A 144 -0.90 -14.03 17.38
C ASP A 144 -1.45 -15.03 16.36
N CYS A 145 -1.24 -14.79 15.06
CA CYS A 145 -1.71 -15.60 13.93
C CYS A 145 -0.97 -16.94 13.80
N THR A 146 -1.03 -17.72 14.87
CA THR A 146 -0.43 -19.05 14.98
C THR A 146 -1.51 -20.09 15.17
N ARG A 147 -1.23 -21.33 14.75
CA ARG A 147 -2.17 -22.45 14.87
C ARG A 147 -2.55 -22.75 16.32
N LYS A 148 -1.64 -22.50 17.28
CA LYS A 148 -1.88 -22.66 18.72
C LYS A 148 -3.00 -21.74 19.24
N ASN A 149 -3.13 -20.55 18.67
CA ASN A 149 -4.15 -19.57 19.03
C ASN A 149 -5.46 -19.76 18.25
N GLY A 150 -5.57 -20.79 17.41
CA GLY A 150 -6.73 -21.03 16.56
C GLY A 150 -6.90 -20.02 15.42
N LEU A 151 -5.84 -19.27 15.08
CA LEU A 151 -5.81 -18.28 14.01
C LEU A 151 -5.09 -18.83 12.76
N TYR A 152 -5.45 -18.29 11.60
CA TYR A 152 -4.88 -18.68 10.31
C TYR A 152 -3.61 -17.88 9.98
N ASN A 153 -2.92 -18.26 8.91
CA ASN A 153 -1.76 -17.49 8.42
C ASN A 153 -2.21 -16.07 8.02
N PRO A 154 -1.47 -14.99 8.39
CA PRO A 154 -1.78 -13.61 7.98
C PRO A 154 -2.04 -13.45 6.47
N LEU A 155 -1.29 -14.16 5.63
CA LEU A 155 -1.45 -14.15 4.16
C LEU A 155 -2.83 -14.67 3.72
N SER A 156 -3.43 -15.59 4.48
CA SER A 156 -4.79 -16.07 4.20
C SER A 156 -5.82 -14.97 4.40
N TYR A 157 -5.67 -14.11 5.41
CA TYR A 157 -6.57 -12.98 5.62
C TYR A 157 -6.43 -11.95 4.50
N TYR A 158 -5.21 -11.59 4.10
CA TYR A 158 -4.97 -10.63 3.02
C TYR A 158 -5.57 -11.10 1.69
N ARG A 159 -5.30 -12.35 1.31
CA ARG A 159 -5.76 -12.92 0.04
C ARG A 159 -7.28 -13.08 -0.02
N HIS A 160 -7.94 -13.46 1.09
CA HIS A 160 -9.38 -13.76 1.08
C HIS A 160 -10.26 -12.55 1.38
N LEU A 161 -9.76 -11.58 2.13
CA LEU A 161 -10.48 -10.34 2.41
C LEU A 161 -10.19 -9.26 1.36
N ASN A 162 -9.25 -9.51 0.43
CA ASN A 162 -8.79 -8.56 -0.58
C ASN A 162 -8.29 -7.24 0.05
N VAL A 163 -7.47 -7.36 1.08
CA VAL A 163 -6.92 -6.23 1.85
C VAL A 163 -5.40 -6.36 1.99
N ASN A 164 -4.72 -5.22 2.09
CA ASN A 164 -3.26 -5.15 2.05
C ASN A 164 -2.61 -4.93 3.42
N SER A 165 -3.40 -4.59 4.45
CA SER A 165 -2.91 -4.35 5.82
C SER A 165 -3.70 -5.15 6.86
N TRP A 166 -3.03 -5.52 7.97
CA TRP A 166 -3.68 -6.14 9.12
C TRP A 166 -4.70 -5.22 9.80
N ALA A 167 -4.51 -3.90 9.68
CA ALA A 167 -5.48 -2.93 10.18
C ALA A 167 -6.81 -3.06 9.41
N ASP A 168 -6.75 -3.16 8.09
CA ASP A 168 -7.91 -3.33 7.21
C ASP A 168 -8.62 -4.67 7.47
N VAL A 169 -7.86 -5.73 7.77
CA VAL A 169 -8.42 -7.03 8.17
C VAL A 169 -9.30 -6.87 9.41
N LEU A 170 -8.82 -6.16 10.44
CA LEU A 170 -9.57 -5.97 11.68
C LEU A 170 -10.77 -5.04 11.47
N GLU A 171 -10.62 -3.96 10.69
CA GLU A 171 -11.70 -3.06 10.29
C GLU A 171 -12.82 -3.79 9.54
N TYR A 172 -12.47 -4.70 8.62
CA TYR A 172 -13.41 -5.52 7.88
C TYR A 172 -14.25 -6.44 8.78
N VAL A 173 -13.69 -6.90 9.91
CA VAL A 173 -14.40 -7.72 10.91
C VAL A 173 -15.08 -6.87 11.98
N LYS A 174 -15.05 -5.53 11.85
CA LYS A 174 -15.53 -4.57 12.85
C LYS A 174 -14.88 -4.77 14.23
N LEU A 175 -13.71 -5.42 14.28
CA LEU A 175 -12.89 -5.53 15.47
C LEU A 175 -11.95 -4.34 15.48
N LYS A 176 -11.91 -3.59 16.58
CA LYS A 176 -11.03 -2.41 16.67
C LYS A 176 -9.58 -2.86 16.48
N SER A 177 -8.93 -2.37 15.42
CA SER A 177 -7.51 -2.58 15.17
C SER A 177 -6.70 -2.02 16.33
N HIS A 178 -6.08 -2.88 17.13
CA HIS A 178 -5.12 -2.48 18.16
C HIS A 178 -3.79 -2.07 17.51
N PHE A 179 -3.79 -1.13 16.58
CA PHE A 179 -2.60 -0.32 16.34
C PHE A 179 -2.40 0.60 17.57
N ARG A 180 -2.04 -0.04 18.70
CA ARG A 180 -2.00 0.45 20.09
C ARG A 180 -2.42 1.92 20.25
N VAL A 181 -3.72 2.16 20.39
CA VAL A 181 -4.16 3.23 21.28
C VAL A 181 -3.91 2.66 22.66
N THR A 182 -3.14 3.35 23.47
CA THR A 182 -2.94 3.03 24.88
C THR A 182 -4.24 2.60 25.57
N THR A 183 -4.18 1.88 26.69
CA THR A 183 -5.35 1.70 27.58
C THR A 183 -5.95 3.04 28.06
N MET A 184 -5.21 4.12 27.79
CA MET A 184 -5.44 5.48 28.19
C MET A 184 -6.08 6.30 27.08
N THR A 185 -6.82 7.34 27.46
CA THR A 185 -7.44 8.29 26.52
C THR A 185 -6.38 9.08 25.73
N VAL A 186 -6.79 9.73 24.65
CA VAL A 186 -5.88 10.50 23.76
C VAL A 186 -5.16 11.61 24.53
N ASP A 187 -5.86 12.30 25.43
CA ASP A 187 -5.32 13.40 26.22
C ASP A 187 -4.36 12.90 27.31
N GLU A 188 -4.72 11.83 28.01
CA GLU A 188 -3.84 11.20 28.99
C GLU A 188 -2.55 10.66 28.34
N ALA A 189 -2.66 10.09 27.13
CA ALA A 189 -1.51 9.61 26.37
C ALA A 189 -0.57 10.76 25.99
N LYS A 190 -1.13 11.90 25.57
CA LYS A 190 -0.37 13.12 25.26
C LYS A 190 0.37 13.61 26.51
N GLU A 191 -0.32 13.74 27.65
CA GLU A 191 0.29 14.22 28.90
C GLU A 191 1.41 13.30 29.40
N LYS A 192 1.17 11.98 29.46
CA LYS A 192 2.18 11.04 29.94
C LYS A 192 3.42 11.01 29.04
N VAL A 193 3.23 11.07 27.73
CA VAL A 193 4.36 11.16 26.78
C VAL A 193 5.14 12.46 26.97
N ILE A 194 4.48 13.60 27.16
CA ILE A 194 5.15 14.88 27.45
C ILE A 194 5.94 14.79 28.77
N LYS A 195 5.35 14.23 29.84
CA LYS A 195 6.04 14.01 31.13
C LYS A 195 7.28 13.13 30.97
N LEU A 196 7.19 12.04 30.19
CA LEU A 196 8.32 11.15 29.93
C LEU A 196 9.43 11.85 29.11
N ILE A 197 9.07 12.58 28.05
CA ILE A 197 10.01 13.33 27.23
C ILE A 197 10.74 14.36 28.09
N LYS A 198 10.02 15.09 28.96
CA LYS A 198 10.61 16.07 29.88
C LYS A 198 11.54 15.40 30.90
N LYS A 199 11.12 14.29 31.51
CA LYS A 199 11.90 13.53 32.51
C LYS A 199 13.26 13.08 31.96
N HIS A 200 13.29 12.54 30.75
CA HIS A 200 14.51 12.00 30.13
C HIS A 200 15.17 12.95 29.12
N ARG A 201 14.70 14.20 29.03
CA ARG A 201 15.16 15.21 28.05
C ARG A 201 15.27 14.66 26.61
N ILE A 202 14.28 13.87 26.19
CA ILE A 202 14.29 13.14 24.91
C ILE A 202 14.19 14.14 23.74
N LYS A 203 15.11 14.05 22.79
CA LYS A 203 15.13 14.89 21.57
C LYS A 203 14.70 14.14 20.31
N TYR A 204 14.91 12.82 20.27
CA TYR A 204 14.63 11.99 19.10
C TYR A 204 13.74 10.80 19.44
N TYR A 205 12.95 10.37 18.46
CA TYR A 205 12.02 9.24 18.64
C TYR A 205 12.74 7.91 18.92
N LYS A 206 14.03 7.80 18.55
CA LYS A 206 14.87 6.62 18.83
C LYS A 206 15.05 6.44 20.34
N ASP A 207 15.28 7.52 21.07
CA ASP A 207 15.47 7.49 22.53
C ASP A 207 14.16 7.15 23.24
N TYR A 208 13.04 7.70 22.76
CA TYR A 208 11.72 7.30 23.23
C TYR A 208 11.41 5.83 22.95
N LYS A 209 11.78 5.29 21.79
CA LYS A 209 11.58 3.86 21.49
C LYS A 209 12.32 2.96 22.49
N ARG A 210 13.48 3.39 22.99
CA ARG A 210 14.29 2.67 23.99
C ARG A 210 13.74 2.82 25.40
N LEU A 211 13.26 4.01 25.76
CA LEU A 211 12.88 4.38 27.12
C LEU A 211 11.37 4.24 27.41
N LYS A 212 10.52 4.00 26.40
CA LYS A 212 9.08 3.95 26.60
C LYS A 212 8.65 2.71 27.40
N PRO A 213 7.80 2.89 28.42
CA PRO A 213 7.14 1.75 29.08
C PRO A 213 6.20 1.01 28.12
N GLU A 214 5.85 -0.23 28.47
CA GLU A 214 5.07 -1.10 27.59
C GLU A 214 3.66 -0.58 27.28
N ASN A 215 3.05 0.15 28.22
CA ASN A 215 1.73 0.78 28.10
C ASN A 215 1.77 2.17 27.41
N TYR A 216 2.89 2.59 26.81
CA TYR A 216 3.00 3.89 26.12
C TYR A 216 2.73 3.79 24.61
N PRO A 217 2.23 4.89 23.98
CA PRO A 217 1.88 4.88 22.57
C PRO A 217 3.06 4.56 21.65
N SER A 218 2.76 4.01 20.47
CA SER A 218 3.78 3.75 19.45
C SER A 218 4.34 5.05 18.86
N VAL A 219 5.61 5.02 18.39
CA VAL A 219 6.22 6.18 17.71
C VAL A 219 5.41 6.59 16.48
N TRP A 220 4.87 5.61 15.76
CA TRP A 220 4.03 5.87 14.59
C TRP A 220 2.76 6.65 14.98
N TYR A 221 2.04 6.18 16.00
CA TYR A 221 0.85 6.86 16.52
C TYR A 221 1.13 8.30 16.95
N LEU A 222 2.25 8.52 17.66
CA LEU A 222 2.64 9.86 18.09
C LEU A 222 2.96 10.79 16.93
N LYS A 223 3.56 10.27 15.85
CA LYS A 223 3.84 11.06 14.65
C LYS A 223 2.56 11.44 13.92
N GLU A 224 1.64 10.50 13.78
CA GLU A 224 0.39 10.68 13.04
C GLU A 224 -0.58 11.62 13.77
N LYS A 225 -0.81 11.39 15.07
CA LYS A 225 -1.83 12.13 15.83
C LYS A 225 -1.35 13.48 16.37
N PHE A 226 -0.12 13.55 16.87
CA PHE A 226 0.36 14.75 17.57
C PHE A 226 1.52 15.43 16.85
N GLY A 227 2.28 14.70 16.04
CA GLY A 227 3.55 15.14 15.48
C GLY A 227 4.67 15.09 16.52
N TRP A 228 5.69 14.25 16.30
CA TRP A 228 6.80 14.03 17.24
C TRP A 228 7.48 15.33 17.71
N ASN A 229 7.70 16.24 16.76
CA ASN A 229 8.31 17.53 17.04
C ASN A 229 7.44 18.38 17.98
N ASN A 230 6.12 18.42 17.77
CA ASN A 230 5.21 19.19 18.62
C ASN A 230 5.23 18.66 20.06
N LEU A 231 5.32 17.34 20.26
CA LEU A 231 5.46 16.75 21.60
C LEU A 231 6.77 17.17 22.29
N CYS A 232 7.88 17.20 21.55
CA CYS A 232 9.17 17.67 22.09
C CYS A 232 9.15 19.17 22.41
N TYR A 233 8.41 19.96 21.62
CA TYR A 233 8.19 21.39 21.87
C TYR A 233 7.39 21.62 23.15
N LEU A 234 6.25 20.93 23.30
CA LEU A 234 5.43 21.00 24.52
C LEU A 234 6.19 20.51 25.77
N ALA A 235 7.14 19.59 25.60
CA ALA A 235 8.01 19.12 26.68
C ALA A 235 9.21 20.03 26.96
N GLY A 236 9.48 21.03 26.11
CA GLY A 236 10.60 21.98 26.24
C GLY A 236 11.98 21.39 25.97
N THR A 237 12.10 20.20 25.37
CA THR A 237 13.39 19.51 25.19
C THR A 237 14.08 19.82 23.87
N LYS A 238 13.31 20.27 22.88
CA LYS A 238 13.77 20.63 21.54
C LYS A 238 12.93 21.80 21.04
N ILE A 239 13.55 22.74 20.33
CA ILE A 239 12.85 23.79 19.59
C ILE A 239 12.79 23.34 18.12
N PRO A 240 11.77 22.57 17.72
CA PRO A 240 11.62 22.19 16.32
C PRO A 240 11.02 23.36 15.53
N VAL A 241 11.36 23.43 14.25
CA VAL A 241 10.71 24.34 13.30
C VAL A 241 9.40 23.70 12.85
N THR A 242 8.29 24.05 13.50
CA THR A 242 6.93 23.63 13.13
C THR A 242 6.02 24.85 13.04
N LYS A 243 4.84 24.69 12.42
CA LYS A 243 3.85 25.76 12.33
C LYS A 243 3.46 26.30 13.72
N PHE A 244 3.33 25.40 14.69
CA PHE A 244 2.98 25.74 16.08
C PHE A 244 4.08 26.53 16.78
N SER A 245 5.34 26.07 16.71
CA SER A 245 6.44 26.80 17.36
C SER A 245 6.65 28.17 16.73
N ILE A 246 6.63 28.29 15.40
CA ILE A 246 6.78 29.60 14.73
C ILE A 246 5.70 30.58 15.20
N LYS A 247 4.44 30.12 15.31
CA LYS A 247 3.32 30.94 15.80
C LYS A 247 3.53 31.39 17.25
N ASP A 248 3.82 30.46 18.16
CA ASP A 248 3.99 30.77 19.58
C ASP A 248 5.17 31.72 19.82
N TYR A 249 6.32 31.46 19.17
CA TYR A 249 7.48 32.32 19.29
C TYR A 249 7.21 33.72 18.73
N TYR A 250 6.53 33.83 17.59
CA TYR A 250 6.12 35.12 17.04
C TYR A 250 5.21 35.88 18.00
N LEU A 251 4.20 35.23 18.59
CA LEU A 251 3.31 35.86 19.57
C LEU A 251 4.04 36.28 20.84
N SER A 252 4.97 35.45 21.35
CA SER A 252 5.78 35.80 22.51
C SER A 252 6.65 37.04 22.24
N LEU A 253 7.26 37.11 21.06
CA LEU A 253 8.13 38.21 20.66
C LEU A 253 7.33 39.48 20.37
N ALA A 254 6.14 39.36 19.80
CA ALA A 254 5.22 40.48 19.62
C ALA A 254 4.78 41.08 20.96
N LYS A 255 4.55 40.22 21.96
CA LYS A 255 4.21 40.66 23.32
C LYS A 255 5.39 41.33 24.03
N GLU A 256 6.61 40.80 23.86
CA GLU A 256 7.83 41.38 24.42
C GLU A 256 8.17 42.75 23.82
N LEU A 257 8.01 42.92 22.51
CA LEU A 257 8.37 44.14 21.79
C LEU A 257 7.25 45.19 21.74
N GLY A 258 6.01 44.81 22.05
CA GLY A 258 4.82 45.67 21.88
C GLY A 258 4.51 46.06 20.42
N ARG A 259 5.24 45.49 19.45
CA ARG A 259 5.09 45.73 18.00
C ARG A 259 5.20 44.42 17.22
N ALA A 260 4.81 44.45 15.95
CA ALA A 260 5.02 43.32 15.04
C ALA A 260 6.52 43.03 14.89
N PRO A 261 6.99 41.80 15.21
CA PRO A 261 8.38 41.41 15.05
C PRO A 261 8.81 41.40 13.58
N THR A 262 10.05 41.79 13.32
CA THR A 262 10.66 41.67 12.00
C THR A 262 11.13 40.23 11.75
N THR A 263 11.34 39.89 10.47
CA THR A 263 11.82 38.55 10.10
C THR A 263 13.17 38.22 10.73
N LYS A 264 14.10 39.18 10.81
CA LYS A 264 15.42 39.01 11.43
C LYS A 264 15.33 38.76 12.94
N GLU A 265 14.43 39.46 13.63
CA GLU A 265 14.19 39.26 15.07
C GLU A 265 13.63 37.85 15.35
N LEU A 266 12.73 37.36 14.50
CA LEU A 266 12.21 36.00 14.59
C LEU A 266 13.29 34.94 14.29
N GLU A 267 14.15 35.18 13.29
CA GLU A 267 15.28 34.31 12.97
C GLU A 267 16.26 34.22 14.15
N ALA A 268 16.58 35.35 14.78
CA ALA A 268 17.47 35.41 15.95
C ALA A 268 16.89 34.65 17.16
N LYS A 269 15.60 34.81 17.44
CA LYS A 269 14.95 34.11 18.58
C LYS A 269 14.84 32.60 18.36
N MET A 270 14.59 32.16 17.13
CA MET A 270 14.48 30.74 16.81
C MET A 270 15.82 30.06 16.48
N GLY A 271 16.86 30.82 16.14
CA GLY A 271 18.13 30.30 15.63
C GLY A 271 18.01 29.61 14.27
N VAL A 272 17.04 30.03 13.45
CA VAL A 272 16.65 29.36 12.19
C VAL A 272 16.38 30.40 11.12
N THR A 273 16.76 30.12 9.87
CA THR A 273 16.52 31.02 8.74
C THR A 273 15.06 31.06 8.30
N SER A 274 14.62 32.20 7.79
CA SER A 274 13.28 32.40 7.23
C SER A 274 12.98 31.45 6.07
N GLY A 275 13.99 31.07 5.28
CA GLY A 275 13.85 30.06 4.24
C GLY A 275 13.44 28.68 4.80
N ALA A 276 14.06 28.24 5.91
CA ALA A 276 13.68 27.01 6.58
C ALA A 276 12.27 27.07 7.17
N MET A 277 11.85 28.23 7.68
CA MET A 277 10.48 28.46 8.15
C MET A 277 9.48 28.33 6.99
N VAL A 278 9.75 28.98 5.85
CA VAL A 278 8.89 28.92 4.65
C VAL A 278 8.76 27.50 4.11
N TRP A 279 9.87 26.74 4.07
CA TRP A 279 9.85 25.34 3.64
C TRP A 279 8.97 24.47 4.55
N LYS A 280 8.95 24.74 5.86
CA LYS A 280 8.14 23.99 6.83
C LYS A 280 6.67 24.41 6.88
N THR A 281 6.36 25.69 6.67
CA THR A 281 4.98 26.17 6.63
C THR A 281 4.31 25.86 5.29
N GLY A 282 5.09 25.72 4.22
CA GLY A 282 4.61 25.58 2.84
C GLY A 282 4.03 26.88 2.27
N GLN A 283 4.23 28.00 2.97
CA GLN A 283 3.68 29.32 2.62
C GLN A 283 4.67 30.41 2.99
N ARG A 284 4.59 31.55 2.30
CA ARG A 284 5.40 32.74 2.65
C ARG A 284 5.09 33.16 4.08
N LEU A 285 6.13 33.54 4.83
CA LEU A 285 6.03 33.86 6.25
C LEU A 285 4.99 34.95 6.54
N ASN A 286 4.91 36.00 5.71
CA ASN A 286 3.89 37.05 5.86
C ASN A 286 2.46 36.51 5.77
N ARG A 287 2.17 35.63 4.81
CA ARG A 287 0.85 34.98 4.71
C ARG A 287 0.57 34.06 5.89
N PHE A 288 1.61 33.39 6.40
CA PHE A 288 1.47 32.58 7.59
C PHE A 288 1.12 33.46 8.81
N ILE A 289 1.74 34.64 8.96
CA ILE A 289 1.43 35.61 10.01
C ILE A 289 -0.02 36.13 9.89
N GLU A 290 -0.43 36.49 8.68
CA GLU A 290 -1.82 36.88 8.38
C GLU A 290 -2.82 35.78 8.73
N SER A 291 -2.47 34.51 8.52
CA SER A 291 -3.37 33.36 8.77
C SER A 291 -3.77 33.19 10.23
N PHE A 292 -3.00 33.73 11.18
CA PHE A 292 -3.36 33.76 12.60
C PHE A 292 -3.72 35.16 13.10
N GLY A 293 -4.09 36.06 12.20
CA GLY A 293 -4.70 37.36 12.52
C GLY A 293 -3.71 38.46 12.89
N GLN A 294 -2.40 38.27 12.65
CA GLN A 294 -1.38 39.28 12.93
C GLN A 294 -1.01 40.04 11.65
N LYS A 295 -0.64 41.33 11.79
CA LYS A 295 -0.15 42.15 10.68
C LYS A 295 1.37 42.02 10.58
N PRO A 296 1.92 41.55 9.45
CA PRO A 296 3.37 41.49 9.27
C PRO A 296 4.01 42.88 9.41
N ALA A 297 5.23 42.95 9.98
CA ALA A 297 5.98 44.21 10.08
C ALA A 297 6.23 44.85 8.70
N TYR A 298 6.40 44.02 7.66
CA TYR A 298 6.51 44.46 6.28
C TYR A 298 5.57 43.62 5.42
N SER A 299 4.55 44.25 4.82
CA SER A 299 3.67 43.58 3.86
C SER A 299 4.37 43.37 2.52
N THR A 300 4.16 42.20 1.90
CA THR A 300 4.54 42.01 0.51
C THR A 300 3.64 42.88 -0.35
N ARG A 301 4.22 43.84 -1.09
CA ARG A 301 3.48 44.72 -2.02
C ARG A 301 2.52 43.91 -2.88
N GLU A 302 1.28 44.36 -3.02
CA GLU A 302 0.26 43.65 -3.79
C GLU A 302 0.74 43.41 -5.22
N ARG A 303 0.60 42.16 -5.68
CA ARG A 303 1.01 41.79 -7.03
C ARG A 303 0.00 42.38 -8.01
N CYS A 304 0.47 43.23 -8.92
CA CYS A 304 -0.35 43.79 -9.99
C CYS A 304 -1.03 42.66 -10.78
N ARG A 305 -2.36 42.57 -10.67
CA ARG A 305 -3.20 41.56 -11.35
C ARG A 305 -3.61 41.97 -12.77
N LEU A 306 -3.40 43.24 -13.12
CA LEU A 306 -3.72 43.77 -14.45
C LEU A 306 -2.88 43.09 -15.52
N SER A 307 -3.41 42.93 -16.72
CA SER A 307 -2.64 42.49 -17.89
C SER A 307 -1.64 43.57 -18.34
N LYS A 308 -0.71 43.24 -19.25
CA LYS A 308 0.21 44.24 -19.82
C LYS A 308 -0.55 45.38 -20.53
N LYS A 309 -1.63 45.05 -21.27
CA LYS A 309 -2.47 46.05 -21.96
C LYS A 309 -3.25 46.92 -20.97
N GLN A 310 -3.96 46.31 -20.03
CA GLN A 310 -4.73 47.02 -19.01
C GLN A 310 -3.86 47.95 -18.15
N LEU A 311 -2.62 47.55 -17.85
CA LEU A 311 -1.69 48.39 -17.10
C LEU A 311 -1.21 49.62 -17.89
N ALA A 312 -1.02 49.48 -19.22
CA ALA A 312 -0.69 50.59 -20.10
C ALA A 312 -1.87 51.54 -20.30
N GLU A 313 -3.09 50.99 -20.45
CA GLU A 313 -4.33 51.76 -20.54
C GLU A 313 -4.60 52.55 -19.25
N LEU A 314 -4.44 51.92 -18.09
CA LEU A 314 -4.57 52.59 -16.78
C LEU A 314 -3.57 53.75 -16.64
N TYR A 315 -2.33 53.56 -17.08
CA TYR A 315 -1.33 54.62 -17.07
C TYR A 315 -1.71 55.77 -18.03
N LYS A 316 -2.18 55.43 -19.24
CA LYS A 316 -2.59 56.42 -20.25
C LYS A 316 -3.80 57.23 -19.78
N SER A 317 -4.84 56.59 -19.26
CA SER A 317 -6.06 57.26 -18.79
C SER A 317 -5.78 58.18 -17.61
N LYS A 318 -5.08 57.68 -16.58
CA LYS A 318 -4.73 58.47 -15.40
C LYS A 318 -3.80 59.64 -15.71
N SER A 319 -2.91 59.47 -16.68
CA SER A 319 -2.04 60.55 -17.15
C SER A 319 -2.85 61.68 -17.80
N ILE A 320 -3.78 61.36 -18.70
CA ILE A 320 -4.62 62.36 -19.38
C ILE A 320 -5.58 63.02 -18.38
N GLU A 321 -6.22 62.24 -17.51
CA GLU A 321 -7.16 62.70 -16.49
C GLU A 321 -6.54 63.74 -15.54
N HIS A 322 -5.25 63.61 -15.22
CA HIS A 322 -4.53 64.50 -14.30
C HIS A 322 -3.69 65.56 -15.03
N GLY A 323 -3.95 65.81 -16.31
CA GLY A 323 -3.32 66.90 -17.06
C GLY A 323 -1.88 66.64 -17.51
N TYR A 324 -1.45 65.39 -17.62
CA TYR A 324 -0.15 64.99 -18.15
C TYR A 324 -0.29 64.45 -19.60
N PRO A 325 -0.26 65.31 -20.63
CA PRO A 325 -0.48 64.91 -22.02
C PRO A 325 0.61 63.96 -22.54
N GLU A 326 1.84 64.12 -22.05
CA GLU A 326 3.01 63.35 -22.49
C GLU A 326 3.43 62.27 -21.49
N GLY A 327 2.54 61.84 -20.59
CA GLY A 327 2.85 60.83 -19.59
C GLY A 327 3.22 61.41 -18.22
N MET A 328 2.59 60.86 -17.18
CA MET A 328 2.80 61.20 -15.77
C MET A 328 4.27 61.02 -15.30
N PRO A 329 4.75 61.88 -14.37
CA PRO A 329 6.07 61.74 -13.76
C PRO A 329 6.18 60.52 -12.83
N ARG A 330 7.41 60.01 -12.69
CA ARG A 330 7.71 58.78 -11.91
C ARG A 330 7.25 58.86 -10.44
N SER A 331 7.27 60.04 -9.83
CA SER A 331 6.87 60.28 -8.45
C SER A 331 5.38 60.08 -8.20
N LYS A 332 4.54 60.33 -9.21
CA LYS A 332 3.07 60.29 -9.11
C LYS A 332 2.46 58.92 -9.43
N LEU A 333 3.27 57.96 -9.91
CA LEU A 333 2.81 56.61 -10.26
C LEU A 333 2.09 55.90 -9.10
N MET A 334 2.72 55.86 -7.92
CA MET A 334 2.16 55.14 -6.77
C MET A 334 0.85 55.79 -6.28
N GLU A 335 0.77 57.12 -6.32
CA GLU A 335 -0.39 57.91 -5.89
C GLU A 335 -1.58 57.74 -6.85
N LEU A 336 -1.34 57.79 -8.17
CA LEU A 336 -2.42 57.83 -9.16
C LEU A 336 -2.83 56.46 -9.70
N THR A 337 -1.94 55.47 -9.68
CA THR A 337 -2.24 54.11 -10.19
C THR A 337 -2.18 53.03 -9.13
N GLY A 338 -1.72 53.34 -7.92
CA GLY A 338 -1.53 52.36 -6.85
C GLY A 338 -0.37 51.38 -7.08
N TYR A 339 0.42 51.56 -8.15
CA TYR A 339 1.52 50.67 -8.50
C TYR A 339 2.86 51.39 -8.49
N SER A 340 3.88 50.73 -7.92
CA SER A 340 5.24 51.25 -7.91
C SER A 340 5.87 51.19 -9.30
N ARG A 341 6.88 52.04 -9.50
CA ARG A 341 7.73 52.08 -10.69
C ARG A 341 8.21 50.70 -11.17
N ASP A 342 8.67 49.87 -10.22
CA ASP A 342 9.19 48.53 -10.49
C ASP A 342 8.20 47.65 -11.27
N VAL A 343 6.90 47.81 -11.03
CA VAL A 343 5.84 47.03 -11.71
C VAL A 343 5.80 47.35 -13.19
N TYR A 344 5.93 48.64 -13.54
CA TYR A 344 5.95 49.11 -14.91
C TYR A 344 7.27 48.76 -15.60
N GLU A 345 8.41 49.02 -14.95
CA GLU A 345 9.72 48.73 -15.54
C GLU A 345 9.93 47.22 -15.76
N LEU A 346 9.44 46.35 -14.88
CA LEU A 346 9.55 44.89 -15.06
C LEU A 346 8.66 44.33 -16.19
N ARG A 347 7.63 45.07 -16.62
CA ARG A 347 6.70 44.65 -17.70
C ARG A 347 7.00 45.30 -19.04
N PHE A 348 7.58 46.50 -19.03
CA PHE A 348 7.89 47.30 -20.20
C PHE A 348 9.38 47.58 -20.38
N PHE A 349 10.25 46.93 -19.57
CA PHE A 349 11.71 47.09 -19.49
C PHE A 349 12.19 48.47 -19.02
N SER A 350 11.46 49.53 -19.37
CA SER A 350 11.73 50.89 -18.94
C SER A 350 10.45 51.74 -18.97
N MET A 351 10.46 52.88 -18.29
CA MET A 351 9.38 53.87 -18.39
C MET A 351 9.24 54.46 -19.80
N ASN A 352 10.34 54.51 -20.59
CA ASN A 352 10.28 54.91 -21.99
C ASN A 352 9.61 53.82 -22.85
N GLY A 353 9.82 52.53 -22.53
CA GLY A 353 9.07 51.42 -23.14
C GLY A 353 7.57 51.50 -22.86
N LEU A 354 7.15 51.92 -21.65
CA LEU A 354 5.75 52.18 -21.34
C LEU A 354 5.19 53.36 -22.15
N ARG A 355 5.92 54.49 -22.19
CA ARG A 355 5.55 55.68 -22.98
C ARG A 355 5.36 55.35 -24.46
N LEU A 356 6.25 54.54 -25.01
CA LEU A 356 6.18 54.06 -26.40
C LEU A 356 4.91 53.26 -26.67
N VAL A 357 4.52 52.36 -25.76
CA VAL A 357 3.27 51.59 -25.89
C VAL A 357 2.03 52.48 -25.78
N CYS A 358 2.07 53.54 -24.97
CA CYS A 358 0.96 54.47 -24.80
C CYS A 358 0.85 55.55 -25.90
N GLY A 359 1.91 55.71 -26.72
CA GLY A 359 2.01 56.73 -27.76
C GLY A 359 2.48 58.10 -27.26
N PHE A 360 3.19 58.17 -26.13
CA PHE A 360 3.71 59.41 -25.54
C PHE A 360 5.14 59.71 -25.97
N LYS A 361 5.54 60.98 -25.95
CA LYS A 361 6.92 61.40 -26.24
C LYS A 361 7.92 60.80 -25.24
N LEU A 362 9.01 60.26 -25.77
CA LEU A 362 10.09 59.68 -24.98
C LEU A 362 10.86 60.79 -24.26
N LEU A 363 11.14 60.61 -22.96
CA LEU A 363 11.98 61.54 -22.22
C LEU A 363 13.45 61.25 -22.53
N GLN A 364 14.15 62.26 -23.02
CA GLN A 364 15.60 62.23 -23.19
C GLN A 364 16.25 62.82 -21.93
N SER A 365 16.41 61.99 -20.90
CA SER A 365 17.13 62.40 -19.68
C SER A 365 18.01 61.26 -19.18
N GLY A 366 19.33 61.53 -19.15
CA GLY A 366 20.41 60.73 -18.57
C GLY A 366 20.70 59.38 -19.24
N ASN A 367 21.85 59.27 -19.93
CA ASN A 367 22.40 58.08 -20.63
C ASN A 367 21.33 57.12 -21.19
N LYS A 368 20.95 57.37 -22.45
CA LYS A 368 20.01 56.52 -23.21
C LYS A 368 20.45 55.06 -23.12
N ARG A 369 19.66 54.25 -22.40
CA ARG A 369 19.94 52.82 -22.30
C ARG A 369 19.47 52.04 -23.55
N TYR A 370 18.50 52.58 -24.30
CA TYR A 370 17.95 51.97 -25.52
C TYR A 370 17.40 53.03 -26.50
N THR A 371 17.57 52.82 -27.80
CA THR A 371 16.92 53.60 -28.88
C THR A 371 15.43 53.23 -29.04
N GLU A 372 14.67 54.01 -29.80
CA GLU A 372 13.24 53.71 -30.04
C GLU A 372 13.06 52.36 -30.74
N GLU A 373 13.88 52.09 -31.76
CA GLU A 373 13.87 50.82 -32.50
C GLU A 373 14.29 49.63 -31.61
N GLU A 374 15.30 49.81 -30.77
CA GLU A 374 15.71 48.79 -29.78
C GLU A 374 14.58 48.50 -28.78
N LEU A 375 13.86 49.50 -28.28
CA LEU A 375 12.70 49.30 -27.41
C LEU A 375 11.56 48.57 -28.13
N ARG A 376 11.29 48.89 -29.41
CA ARG A 376 10.30 48.16 -30.23
C ARG A 376 10.68 46.70 -30.38
N ASN A 377 11.96 46.40 -30.57
CA ASN A 377 12.46 45.04 -30.70
C ASN A 377 12.39 44.28 -29.37
N ILE A 378 12.82 44.90 -28.25
CA ILE A 378 12.76 44.30 -26.90
C ILE A 378 11.31 43.99 -26.48
N LEU A 379 10.36 44.87 -26.81
CA LEU A 379 8.94 44.67 -26.49
C LEU A 379 8.27 43.55 -27.30
N LYS A 380 8.84 43.18 -28.47
CA LYS A 380 8.41 42.06 -29.31
C LYS A 380 9.01 40.71 -28.90
N MET A 381 10.10 40.71 -28.14
CA MET A 381 10.73 39.45 -27.70
C MET A 381 9.82 38.68 -26.72
N PRO A 382 9.64 37.36 -26.90
CA PRO A 382 8.98 36.54 -25.90
C PRO A 382 9.80 36.53 -24.61
N ARG A 383 9.13 36.53 -23.45
CA ARG A 383 9.82 36.41 -22.16
C ARG A 383 10.55 35.06 -22.12
N TYR A 384 11.88 35.08 -22.06
CA TYR A 384 12.63 33.92 -21.56
C TYR A 384 12.15 33.65 -20.12
N ARG A 385 11.66 32.44 -19.89
CA ARG A 385 11.11 31.98 -18.62
C ARG A 385 12.21 31.69 -17.61
#